data_AF-A0A961FX54-F1
#
_entry.id   AF-A0A961FX54-F1
#
_cell.length_a   1.000
_cell.length_b   1.000
_cell.length_c   1.000
_cell.angle_alpha   90.00
_cell.angle_beta   90.00
_cell.angle_gamma   90.00
#
_symmetry.space_group_name_H-M   'P 1'
#
loop_
_entity.id
_entity.type
_entity.pdbx_description
1 polymer ?
#
loop_
_entity_poly.entity_id
_entity_poly.type
_entity_poly.pdbx_seq_one_letter_code
_entity_poly.pdbx_strand_id
1 'polypeptide(L)'
;MNPFARSPFAAVPFLALTLASALPVFAGENDPPAPLDDAKLARATLFAPSANGDRDLTYPITYVLSKQAIGLGVLVAMDQETTHFGTFSGETFKDGFRSGPKWDDDEWYWNYIAHPLWGSETYLRARSQNFTFFESFLFSTASSVVWEYGMENWASHPSQQDLMFTSTIGSLIGEVRFQILKDLAGKDDPKSKALRFAVDPLQGTTKFIGEKIFHADWEEPAFRITPLVDASGSLGMSGSVSFKF
;
A
#
# COMPACT_ATOMS: atom_id res chain seq x y z
N MET A 1 -18.50 14.81 45.23
CA MET A 1 -18.43 13.78 44.18
C MET A 1 -18.11 14.50 42.88
N ASN A 2 -16.99 14.19 42.23
CA ASN A 2 -16.35 14.95 41.16
C ASN A 2 -16.70 14.34 39.77
N PRO A 3 -17.15 15.12 38.76
CA PRO A 3 -17.53 14.59 37.44
C PRO A 3 -16.38 14.44 36.42
N PHE A 4 -15.11 14.55 36.82
CA PHE A 4 -13.97 14.37 35.92
C PHE A 4 -13.06 13.23 36.38
N ALA A 5 -13.36 12.00 35.97
CA ALA A 5 -12.42 10.89 36.05
C ALA A 5 -12.84 9.75 35.11
N ARG A 6 -12.25 9.74 33.91
CA ARG A 6 -11.83 8.55 33.11
C ARG A 6 -11.25 9.05 31.79
N SER A 7 -9.93 9.20 31.74
CA SER A 7 -9.20 9.44 30.50
C SER A 7 -9.00 8.11 29.75
N PRO A 8 -9.32 8.02 28.45
CA PRO A 8 -8.86 6.94 27.60
C PRO A 8 -7.57 7.41 26.92
N PHE A 9 -6.43 7.21 27.59
CA PHE A 9 -5.12 7.31 26.94
C PHE A 9 -4.27 6.14 27.45
N ALA A 10 -4.56 4.97 26.89
CA ALA A 10 -3.66 3.83 26.92
C ALA A 10 -3.19 3.58 25.48
N ALA A 11 -1.99 4.11 25.20
CA ALA A 11 -1.05 3.72 24.16
C ALA A 11 -1.60 3.10 22.86
N VAL A 12 -1.87 3.96 21.87
CA VAL A 12 -1.88 3.60 20.45
C VAL A 12 -0.53 4.02 19.86
N PRO A 13 0.41 3.13 19.53
CA PRO A 13 1.63 3.52 18.83
C PRO A 13 1.34 3.54 17.33
N PHE A 14 0.52 4.48 16.88
CA PHE A 14 0.47 4.84 15.45
C PHE A 14 1.33 6.09 15.27
N LEU A 15 2.45 5.86 14.60
CA LEU A 15 3.51 6.78 14.26
C LEU A 15 2.96 8.14 13.76
N ALA A 16 3.05 9.16 14.62
CA ALA A 16 2.80 10.54 14.25
C ALA A 16 4.01 11.09 13.47
N LEU A 17 3.80 11.63 12.27
CA LEU A 17 3.94 13.07 11.99
C LEU A 17 3.69 13.36 10.51
N THR A 18 2.76 14.27 10.26
CA THR A 18 2.46 14.92 8.99
C THR A 18 3.61 15.83 8.55
N LEU A 19 3.90 15.79 7.24
CA LEU A 19 4.96 16.54 6.54
C LEU A 19 4.59 18.01 6.29
N ALA A 20 5.59 18.88 6.40
CA ALA A 20 5.57 20.25 5.94
C ALA A 20 6.56 20.47 4.77
N SER A 21 6.05 21.10 3.70
CA SER A 21 6.66 22.04 2.73
C SER A 21 8.12 21.88 2.24
N ALA A 22 8.32 21.93 0.90
CA ALA A 22 9.05 23.02 0.20
C ALA A 22 9.43 22.70 -1.28
N LEU A 23 9.13 23.62 -2.20
CA LEU A 23 9.88 23.95 -3.44
C LEU A 23 10.87 25.09 -3.09
N PRO A 24 11.97 25.45 -3.83
CA PRO A 24 12.04 25.67 -5.31
C PRO A 24 13.38 25.44 -6.09
N VAL A 25 13.26 25.39 -7.44
CA VAL A 25 14.06 26.01 -8.56
C VAL A 25 15.61 25.86 -8.66
N PHE A 26 16.10 25.45 -9.85
CA PHE A 26 17.05 26.19 -10.70
C PHE A 26 17.00 25.73 -12.19
N ALA A 27 17.20 26.69 -13.10
CA ALA A 27 17.04 26.60 -14.56
C ALA A 27 18.36 26.40 -15.32
N GLY A 28 18.26 25.90 -16.57
CA GLY A 28 19.32 25.88 -17.58
C GLY A 28 18.81 25.34 -18.92
N GLU A 29 18.80 26.20 -19.94
CA GLU A 29 18.14 26.12 -21.26
C GLU A 29 18.90 25.25 -22.29
N ASN A 30 18.15 24.56 -23.15
CA ASN A 30 18.44 24.24 -24.56
C ASN A 30 17.17 23.58 -25.16
N ASP A 31 16.48 24.28 -26.06
CA ASP A 31 15.11 23.99 -26.50
C ASP A 31 14.90 22.60 -27.13
N PRO A 32 13.97 21.78 -26.58
CA PRO A 32 13.39 20.62 -27.26
C PRO A 32 11.87 20.84 -27.49
N PRO A 33 11.19 19.94 -28.22
CA PRO A 33 10.00 20.25 -29.02
C PRO A 33 8.82 20.76 -28.19
N ALA A 34 7.92 21.50 -28.84
CA ALA A 34 6.76 22.17 -28.25
C ALA A 34 6.16 21.39 -27.05
N PRO A 35 6.07 21.99 -25.85
CA PRO A 35 5.71 21.26 -24.64
C PRO A 35 4.35 20.60 -24.84
N LEU A 36 4.28 19.28 -24.65
CA LEU A 36 3.06 18.70 -24.15
C LEU A 36 2.86 19.35 -22.78
N ASP A 37 1.85 20.22 -22.69
CA ASP A 37 1.34 20.84 -21.47
C ASP A 37 1.70 19.99 -20.23
N ASP A 38 2.39 20.58 -19.26
CA ASP A 38 2.92 19.88 -18.10
C ASP A 38 1.84 19.07 -17.36
N ALA A 39 0.58 19.52 -17.40
CA ALA A 39 -0.56 18.77 -16.88
C ALA A 39 -0.88 17.53 -17.73
N LYS A 40 -0.73 17.60 -19.06
CA LYS A 40 -0.82 16.43 -19.94
C LYS A 40 0.34 15.47 -19.75
N LEU A 41 1.55 15.95 -19.50
CA LEU A 41 2.71 15.08 -19.23
C LEU A 41 2.59 14.43 -17.85
N ALA A 42 2.21 15.18 -16.81
CA ALA A 42 1.93 14.67 -15.47
C ALA A 42 0.77 13.67 -15.47
N ARG A 43 -0.31 13.98 -16.21
CA ARG A 43 -1.42 13.06 -16.45
C ARG A 43 -0.97 11.81 -17.19
N ALA A 44 -0.18 11.96 -18.26
CA ALA A 44 0.32 10.82 -19.00
C ALA A 44 1.19 9.91 -18.11
N THR A 45 2.01 10.47 -17.23
CA THR A 45 2.87 9.70 -16.31
C THR A 45 2.13 9.08 -15.11
N LEU A 46 1.10 9.74 -14.59
CA LEU A 46 0.21 9.16 -13.58
C LEU A 46 -0.50 7.92 -14.14
N PHE A 47 -1.03 8.02 -15.35
CA PHE A 47 -1.82 6.96 -15.97
C PHE A 47 -1.00 6.00 -16.85
N ALA A 48 0.29 6.23 -17.05
CA ALA A 48 1.15 5.33 -17.80
C ALA A 48 1.73 4.23 -16.90
N PRO A 49 1.94 3.03 -17.46
CA PRO A 49 2.77 2.00 -16.85
C PRO A 49 4.15 2.57 -16.49
N SER A 50 4.77 2.05 -15.42
CA SER A 50 6.19 2.32 -15.19
C SER A 50 7.01 1.68 -16.32
N ALA A 51 8.02 2.39 -16.81
CA ALA A 51 8.50 2.28 -18.19
C ALA A 51 9.28 0.99 -18.53
N ASN A 52 9.51 0.06 -17.59
CA ASN A 52 10.27 -1.16 -17.86
C ASN A 52 9.80 -2.32 -16.97
N GLY A 53 9.28 -3.39 -17.58
CA GLY A 53 9.04 -4.69 -16.94
C GLY A 53 7.66 -5.29 -17.23
N ASP A 54 7.60 -6.62 -17.27
CA ASP A 54 6.34 -7.36 -17.44
C ASP A 54 5.38 -7.09 -16.27
N ARG A 55 4.08 -7.10 -16.56
CA ARG A 55 3.03 -6.99 -15.54
C ARG A 55 2.88 -8.33 -14.83
N ASP A 56 3.04 -8.34 -13.51
CA ASP A 56 2.84 -9.55 -12.71
C ASP A 56 1.89 -9.26 -11.53
N LEU A 57 0.79 -10.02 -11.46
CA LEU A 57 -0.16 -9.96 -10.34
C LEU A 57 0.20 -10.91 -9.20
N THR A 58 1.13 -11.85 -9.41
CA THR A 58 1.47 -12.87 -8.42
C THR A 58 1.98 -12.23 -7.14
N TYR A 59 2.95 -11.32 -7.25
CA TYR A 59 3.48 -10.59 -6.09
C TYR A 59 2.40 -9.78 -5.35
N PRO A 60 1.65 -8.85 -5.98
CA PRO A 60 0.69 -8.03 -5.26
C PRO A 60 -0.46 -8.85 -4.68
N ILE A 61 -0.95 -9.88 -5.36
CA ILE A 61 -1.99 -10.78 -4.82
C ILE A 61 -1.47 -11.52 -3.58
N THR A 62 -0.32 -12.18 -3.67
CA THR A 62 0.23 -12.96 -2.56
C THR A 62 0.57 -12.09 -1.36
N TYR A 63 1.10 -10.88 -1.59
CA TYR A 63 1.34 -9.88 -0.55
C TYR A 63 0.04 -9.49 0.15
N VAL A 64 -0.99 -9.11 -0.62
CA VAL A 64 -2.26 -8.63 -0.09
C VAL A 64 -3.02 -9.72 0.66
N LEU A 65 -3.02 -10.96 0.18
CA LEU A 65 -3.60 -12.09 0.91
C LEU A 65 -2.85 -12.34 2.23
N SER A 66 -1.52 -12.28 2.23
CA SER A 66 -0.72 -12.43 3.46
C SER A 66 -1.01 -11.32 4.46
N LYS A 67 -1.07 -10.07 3.99
CA LYS A 67 -1.42 -8.90 4.80
C LYS A 67 -2.81 -9.04 5.41
N GLN A 68 -3.80 -9.46 4.62
CA GLN A 68 -5.16 -9.70 5.10
C GLN A 68 -5.23 -10.82 6.14
N ALA A 69 -4.52 -11.94 5.93
CA ALA A 69 -4.47 -13.01 6.93
C ALA A 69 -3.86 -12.54 8.27
N ILE A 70 -2.80 -11.73 8.21
CA ILE A 70 -2.19 -11.13 9.41
C ILE A 70 -3.16 -10.15 10.08
N GLY A 71 -3.80 -9.27 9.31
CA GLY A 71 -4.79 -8.31 9.81
C GLY A 71 -5.95 -9.01 10.52
N LEU A 72 -6.49 -10.07 9.91
CA LEU A 72 -7.55 -10.88 10.52
C LEU A 72 -7.09 -11.51 11.84
N GLY A 73 -5.87 -12.07 11.87
CA GLY A 73 -5.29 -12.62 13.09
C GLY A 73 -5.12 -11.59 14.21
N VAL A 74 -4.75 -10.35 13.86
CA VAL A 74 -4.66 -9.23 14.81
C VAL A 74 -6.04 -8.85 15.33
N LEU A 75 -7.04 -8.67 14.46
CA LEU A 75 -8.40 -8.31 14.86
C LEU A 75 -9.04 -9.34 15.78
N VAL A 76 -8.85 -10.63 15.48
CA VAL A 76 -9.33 -11.74 16.32
C VAL A 76 -8.64 -11.78 17.68
N ALA A 77 -7.39 -11.31 17.77
CA ALA A 77 -6.64 -11.24 19.03
C ALA A 77 -6.89 -9.97 19.84
N MET A 78 -7.40 -8.90 19.19
CA MET A 78 -7.74 -7.65 19.83
C MET A 78 -9.08 -7.72 20.55
N ASP A 79 -9.28 -6.80 21.49
CA ASP A 79 -10.53 -6.70 22.24
C ASP A 79 -11.68 -6.18 21.36
N GLN A 80 -12.83 -6.86 21.42
CA GLN A 80 -13.99 -6.57 20.56
C GLN A 80 -14.63 -5.21 20.85
N GLU A 81 -14.42 -4.63 22.04
CA GLU A 81 -14.92 -3.28 22.33
C GLU A 81 -14.14 -2.20 21.57
N THR A 82 -12.92 -2.50 21.12
CA THR A 82 -12.05 -1.54 20.40
C THR A 82 -12.16 -1.65 18.88
N THR A 83 -12.43 -2.85 18.37
CA THR A 83 -12.44 -3.13 16.92
C THR A 83 -13.83 -3.34 16.35
N HIS A 84 -14.84 -3.52 17.21
CA HIS A 84 -16.18 -3.97 16.82
C HIS A 84 -16.21 -5.26 15.99
N PHE A 85 -15.10 -6.01 15.96
CA PHE A 85 -14.98 -7.25 15.21
C PHE A 85 -15.67 -8.37 15.98
N GLY A 86 -16.89 -8.69 15.57
CA GLY A 86 -17.77 -9.63 16.25
C GLY A 86 -17.31 -11.09 16.19
N THR A 87 -18.17 -11.98 16.69
CA THR A 87 -17.96 -13.42 16.55
C THR A 87 -18.38 -13.87 15.16
N PHE A 88 -17.56 -14.72 14.53
CA PHE A 88 -17.88 -15.32 13.22
C PHE A 88 -19.25 -16.01 13.23
N SER A 89 -20.13 -15.57 12.34
CA SER A 89 -21.50 -16.05 12.18
C SER A 89 -21.90 -16.09 10.70
N GLY A 90 -22.35 -17.27 10.26
CA GLY A 90 -22.91 -17.42 8.91
C GLY A 90 -24.25 -16.70 8.72
N GLU A 91 -24.93 -16.31 9.80
CA GLU A 91 -26.14 -15.48 9.72
C GLU A 91 -25.77 -14.02 9.42
N THR A 92 -24.77 -13.48 10.11
CA THR A 92 -24.21 -12.13 9.83
C THR A 92 -23.77 -12.05 8.38
N PHE A 93 -23.01 -13.04 7.91
CA PHE A 93 -22.55 -13.11 6.53
C PHE A 93 -23.70 -13.05 5.51
N LYS A 94 -24.74 -13.85 5.72
CA LYS A 94 -25.92 -13.85 4.84
C LYS A 94 -26.67 -12.53 4.89
N ASP A 95 -26.78 -11.92 6.07
CA ASP A 95 -27.48 -10.66 6.25
C ASP A 95 -26.75 -9.49 5.59
N GLY A 96 -25.41 -9.43 5.65
CA GLY A 96 -24.63 -8.40 4.96
C GLY A 96 -24.81 -8.42 3.44
N PHE A 97 -24.89 -9.61 2.82
CA PHE A 97 -25.22 -9.70 1.39
C PHE A 97 -26.67 -9.31 1.05
N ARG A 98 -27.61 -9.53 1.98
CA ARG A 98 -29.03 -9.22 1.76
C ARG A 98 -29.36 -7.75 1.97
N SER A 99 -28.81 -7.17 3.04
CA SER A 99 -29.07 -5.79 3.46
C SER A 99 -28.12 -4.78 2.79
N GLY A 100 -27.01 -5.25 2.23
CA GLY A 100 -25.98 -4.40 1.67
C GLY A 100 -25.08 -3.79 2.75
N PRO A 101 -24.12 -2.94 2.34
CA PRO A 101 -23.19 -2.32 3.26
C PRO A 101 -23.92 -1.27 4.09
N LYS A 102 -23.46 -1.01 5.31
CA LYS A 102 -24.01 0.00 6.22
C LYS A 102 -22.98 1.05 6.56
N TRP A 103 -23.45 2.23 6.93
CA TRP A 103 -22.59 3.19 7.62
C TRP A 103 -22.30 2.62 9.01
N ASP A 104 -21.04 2.36 9.35
CA ASP A 104 -20.66 1.87 10.68
C ASP A 104 -20.52 3.04 11.67
N ASP A 105 -20.56 2.71 12.95
CA ASP A 105 -20.41 3.68 14.04
C ASP A 105 -18.98 3.63 14.64
N ASP A 106 -18.01 3.12 13.87
CA ASP A 106 -16.64 2.95 14.33
C ASP A 106 -15.97 4.31 14.56
N GLU A 107 -14.93 4.34 15.39
CA GLU A 107 -14.17 5.57 15.56
C GLU A 107 -13.61 6.05 14.23
N TRP A 108 -13.73 7.36 13.99
CA TRP A 108 -13.35 8.01 12.73
C TRP A 108 -11.94 7.64 12.23
N TYR A 109 -10.99 7.34 13.11
CA TYR A 109 -9.62 7.00 12.69
C TYR A 109 -9.53 5.61 12.02
N TRP A 110 -10.43 4.68 12.30
CA TRP A 110 -10.49 3.41 11.56
C TRP A 110 -10.80 3.69 10.09
N ASN A 111 -11.97 4.29 9.86
CA ASN A 111 -12.49 4.65 8.55
C ASN A 111 -11.62 5.61 7.73
N TYR A 112 -11.01 6.62 8.38
CA TYR A 112 -10.35 7.72 7.67
C TYR A 112 -8.82 7.75 7.79
N ILE A 113 -8.22 6.86 8.59
CA ILE A 113 -6.76 6.72 8.68
C ILE A 113 -6.35 5.27 8.40
N ALA A 114 -6.83 4.31 9.19
CA ALA A 114 -6.37 2.92 9.09
C ALA A 114 -6.72 2.31 7.73
N HIS A 115 -7.98 2.41 7.31
CA HIS A 115 -8.45 1.91 6.02
C HIS A 115 -7.76 2.60 4.83
N PRO A 116 -7.64 3.94 4.77
CA PRO A 116 -6.84 4.61 3.75
C PRO A 116 -5.38 4.18 3.71
N LEU A 117 -4.71 3.98 4.85
CA LEU A 117 -3.34 3.47 4.88
C LEU A 117 -3.27 2.02 4.37
N TRP A 118 -4.27 1.18 4.70
CA TRP A 118 -4.39 -0.17 4.19
C TRP A 118 -4.57 -0.20 2.66
N GLY A 119 -5.43 0.67 2.15
CA GLY A 119 -5.67 0.82 0.71
C GLY A 119 -4.48 1.41 -0.04
N SER A 120 -3.75 2.34 0.58
CA SER A 120 -2.48 2.88 0.09
C SER A 120 -1.43 1.80 -0.09
N GLU A 121 -1.32 0.92 0.90
CA GLU A 121 -0.42 -0.21 0.87
C GLU A 121 -0.76 -1.19 -0.25
N THR A 122 -2.03 -1.58 -0.35
CA THR A 122 -2.50 -2.46 -1.43
C THR A 122 -2.28 -1.83 -2.82
N TYR A 123 -2.57 -0.54 -2.96
CA TYR A 123 -2.34 0.21 -4.19
C TYR A 123 -0.86 0.19 -4.59
N LEU A 124 0.04 0.46 -3.64
CA LEU A 124 1.47 0.57 -3.88
C LEU A 124 2.05 -0.72 -4.46
N ARG A 125 1.63 -1.90 -3.95
CA ARG A 125 2.11 -3.20 -4.44
C ARG A 125 1.69 -3.49 -5.87
N ALA A 126 0.47 -3.12 -6.27
CA ALA A 126 0.10 -3.20 -7.68
C ALA A 126 0.88 -2.17 -8.51
N ARG A 127 0.95 -0.92 -8.03
CA ARG A 127 1.60 0.18 -8.74
C ARG A 127 3.09 -0.08 -9.02
N SER A 128 3.75 -0.78 -8.11
CA SER A 128 5.15 -1.19 -8.23
C SER A 128 5.37 -2.24 -9.33
N GLN A 129 4.37 -3.05 -9.68
CA GLN A 129 4.44 -4.06 -10.75
C GLN A 129 4.01 -3.51 -12.13
N ASN A 130 4.35 -2.26 -12.40
CA ASN A 130 4.07 -1.55 -13.66
C ASN A 130 2.57 -1.39 -14.02
N PHE A 131 1.65 -1.58 -13.06
CA PHE A 131 0.25 -1.21 -13.25
C PHE A 131 0.10 0.31 -13.31
N THR A 132 -0.86 0.78 -14.09
CA THR A 132 -1.25 2.20 -14.16
C THR A 132 -1.94 2.64 -12.86
N PHE A 133 -2.03 3.95 -12.62
CA PHE A 133 -2.80 4.47 -11.48
C PHE A 133 -4.20 3.88 -11.39
N PHE A 134 -4.93 3.83 -12.51
CA PHE A 134 -6.31 3.35 -12.50
C PHE A 134 -6.40 1.83 -12.26
N GLU A 135 -5.50 1.04 -12.84
CA GLU A 135 -5.47 -0.40 -12.57
C GLU A 135 -5.10 -0.70 -11.11
N SER A 136 -4.14 0.03 -10.53
CA SER A 136 -3.76 -0.08 -9.12
C SER A 136 -4.89 0.37 -8.19
N PHE A 137 -5.64 1.42 -8.57
CA PHE A 137 -6.84 1.84 -7.86
C PHE A 137 -7.93 0.75 -7.89
N LEU A 138 -8.20 0.15 -9.05
CA LEU A 138 -9.15 -0.95 -9.17
C LEU A 138 -8.70 -2.18 -8.37
N PHE A 139 -7.41 -2.48 -8.36
CA PHE A 139 -6.85 -3.56 -7.55
C PHE A 139 -7.07 -3.31 -6.05
N SER A 140 -6.79 -2.09 -5.58
CA SER A 140 -7.08 -1.68 -4.19
C SER A 140 -8.58 -1.78 -3.87
N THR A 141 -9.44 -1.35 -4.79
CA THR A 141 -10.90 -1.40 -4.63
C THR A 141 -11.40 -2.83 -4.53
N ALA A 142 -10.92 -3.71 -5.41
CA ALA A 142 -11.25 -5.14 -5.39
C ALA A 142 -10.78 -5.78 -4.07
N SER A 143 -9.58 -5.43 -3.58
CA SER A 143 -9.11 -5.90 -2.28
C SER A 143 -9.99 -5.42 -1.12
N SER A 144 -10.45 -4.16 -1.14
CA SER A 144 -11.36 -3.63 -0.12
C SER A 144 -12.68 -4.40 -0.13
N VAL A 145 -13.26 -4.63 -1.32
CA VAL A 145 -14.49 -5.43 -1.46
C VAL A 145 -14.29 -6.87 -0.95
N VAL A 146 -13.17 -7.50 -1.26
CA VAL A 146 -12.84 -8.86 -0.77
C VAL A 146 -12.70 -8.89 0.74
N TRP A 147 -12.12 -7.85 1.34
CA TRP A 147 -12.04 -7.72 2.79
C TRP A 147 -13.43 -7.62 3.42
N GLU A 148 -14.18 -6.57 3.03
CA GLU A 148 -15.48 -6.22 3.58
C GLU A 148 -16.50 -7.36 3.43
N TYR A 149 -16.71 -7.85 2.21
CA TYR A 149 -17.72 -8.87 1.94
C TYR A 149 -17.24 -10.30 2.17
N GLY A 150 -15.93 -10.55 2.09
CA GLY A 150 -15.37 -11.88 2.13
C GLY A 150 -14.93 -12.33 3.52
N MET A 151 -14.28 -11.45 4.29
CA MET A 151 -13.72 -11.78 5.61
C MET A 151 -14.47 -11.10 6.73
N GLU A 152 -14.65 -9.78 6.66
CA GLU A 152 -15.26 -8.99 7.73
C GLU A 152 -16.75 -9.28 7.88
N ASN A 153 -17.46 -9.48 6.77
CA ASN A 153 -18.89 -9.83 6.75
C ASN A 153 -19.27 -11.05 7.60
N TRP A 154 -18.32 -11.91 7.95
CA TRP A 154 -18.59 -13.00 8.88
C TRP A 154 -18.73 -12.55 10.33
N ALA A 155 -18.06 -11.49 10.73
CA ALA A 155 -18.00 -10.98 12.09
C ALA A 155 -18.82 -9.69 12.28
N SER A 156 -18.83 -8.83 11.26
CA SER A 156 -19.45 -7.49 11.28
C SER A 156 -20.08 -7.19 9.93
N HIS A 157 -21.06 -6.28 9.85
CA HIS A 157 -21.67 -5.90 8.56
C HIS A 157 -20.66 -5.14 7.69
N PRO A 158 -20.68 -5.31 6.34
CA PRO A 158 -19.77 -4.58 5.46
C PRO A 158 -19.94 -3.07 5.59
N SER A 159 -18.83 -2.34 5.68
CA SER A 159 -18.82 -0.89 5.84
C SER A 159 -18.95 -0.16 4.50
N GLN A 160 -19.89 0.80 4.43
CA GLN A 160 -19.97 1.75 3.30
C GLN A 160 -18.77 2.69 3.28
N GLN A 161 -18.31 3.13 4.45
CA GLN A 161 -17.20 4.06 4.56
C GLN A 161 -15.92 3.41 4.08
N ASP A 162 -15.64 2.18 4.51
CA ASP A 162 -14.41 1.50 4.12
C ASP A 162 -14.39 1.21 2.62
N LEU A 163 -15.51 0.78 2.04
CA LEU A 163 -15.64 0.60 0.58
C LEU A 163 -15.38 1.91 -0.19
N MET A 164 -15.76 3.06 0.38
CA MET A 164 -15.55 4.36 -0.24
C MET A 164 -14.12 4.87 -0.05
N PHE A 165 -13.61 4.87 1.17
CA PHE A 165 -12.43 5.64 1.56
C PHE A 165 -11.13 4.84 1.50
N THR A 166 -11.18 3.51 1.69
CA THR A 166 -9.98 2.65 1.62
C THR A 166 -9.21 2.90 0.34
N SER A 167 -9.88 2.80 -0.82
CA SER A 167 -9.21 2.90 -2.10
C SER A 167 -9.15 4.32 -2.65
N THR A 168 -10.15 5.17 -2.38
CA THR A 168 -10.14 6.55 -2.91
C THR A 168 -9.05 7.40 -2.27
N ILE A 169 -8.98 7.45 -0.93
CA ILE A 169 -7.93 8.18 -0.22
C ILE A 169 -6.62 7.38 -0.29
N GLY A 170 -6.70 6.05 -0.13
CA GLY A 170 -5.53 5.20 -0.15
C GLY A 170 -4.72 5.28 -1.44
N SER A 171 -5.37 5.28 -2.61
CA SER A 171 -4.66 5.41 -3.89
C SER A 171 -3.89 6.72 -4.03
N LEU A 172 -4.41 7.83 -3.51
CA LEU A 172 -3.72 9.11 -3.52
C LEU A 172 -2.44 9.07 -2.65
N ILE A 173 -2.56 8.54 -1.43
CA ILE A 173 -1.41 8.34 -0.54
C ILE A 173 -0.41 7.37 -1.17
N GLY A 174 -0.90 6.26 -1.73
CA GLY A 174 -0.11 5.22 -2.39
C GLY A 174 0.67 5.74 -3.60
N GLU A 175 0.07 6.61 -4.41
CA GLU A 175 0.75 7.23 -5.55
C GLU A 175 1.86 8.18 -5.09
N VAL A 176 1.63 8.98 -4.04
CA VAL A 176 2.70 9.81 -3.46
C VAL A 176 3.86 8.94 -2.97
N ARG A 177 3.57 7.85 -2.25
CA ARG A 177 4.58 6.88 -1.79
C ARG A 177 5.35 6.29 -2.97
N PHE A 178 4.63 5.85 -4.01
CA PHE A 178 5.23 5.27 -5.21
C PHE A 178 6.20 6.23 -5.91
N GLN A 179 5.80 7.49 -6.10
CA GLN A 179 6.65 8.49 -6.74
C GLN A 179 7.92 8.76 -5.91
N ILE A 180 7.79 8.87 -4.57
CA ILE A 180 8.96 9.02 -3.69
C ILE A 180 9.89 7.81 -3.79
N LEU A 181 9.37 6.58 -3.74
CA LEU A 181 10.19 5.37 -3.82
C LEU A 181 10.89 5.25 -5.18
N LYS A 182 10.20 5.59 -6.27
CA LYS A 182 10.76 5.65 -7.62
C LYS A 182 11.89 6.68 -7.71
N ASP A 183 11.71 7.87 -7.17
CA ASP A 183 12.75 8.91 -7.14
C ASP A 183 13.94 8.53 -6.27
N LEU A 184 13.71 7.69 -5.26
CA LEU A 184 14.77 7.14 -4.44
C LEU A 184 15.49 5.98 -5.12
N ALA A 185 14.92 5.30 -6.13
CA ALA A 185 15.50 4.12 -6.76
C ALA A 185 16.96 4.37 -7.20
N GLY A 186 17.84 3.39 -6.93
CA GLY A 186 19.27 3.47 -7.27
C GLY A 186 20.13 4.33 -6.33
N LYS A 187 19.56 5.12 -5.41
CA LYS A 187 20.32 5.89 -4.41
C LYS A 187 20.71 5.01 -3.23
N ASP A 188 22.00 4.98 -2.85
CA ASP A 188 22.51 4.10 -1.78
C ASP A 188 22.93 4.85 -0.49
N ASP A 189 22.67 6.15 -0.41
CA ASP A 189 23.05 6.96 0.75
C ASP A 189 22.14 6.73 1.97
N PRO A 190 22.63 6.97 3.20
CA PRO A 190 21.86 6.75 4.43
C PRO A 190 20.53 7.51 4.49
N LYS A 191 20.44 8.72 3.92
CA LYS A 191 19.20 9.51 3.95
C LYS A 191 18.14 8.89 3.05
N SER A 192 18.52 8.48 1.83
CA SER A 192 17.63 7.77 0.92
C SER A 192 17.12 6.46 1.53
N LYS A 193 17.98 5.69 2.21
CA LYS A 193 17.57 4.47 2.92
C LYS A 193 16.58 4.75 4.04
N ALA A 194 16.84 5.77 4.86
CA ALA A 194 15.93 6.18 5.93
C ALA A 194 14.56 6.64 5.38
N LEU A 195 14.56 7.40 4.29
CA LEU A 195 13.32 7.88 3.66
C LEU A 195 12.54 6.73 3.02
N ARG A 196 13.19 5.76 2.36
CA ARG A 196 12.52 4.55 1.86
C ARG A 196 11.83 3.80 3.00
N PHE A 197 12.50 3.63 4.14
CA PHE A 197 11.90 2.99 5.31
C PHE A 197 10.72 3.80 5.87
N ALA A 198 10.81 5.12 5.91
CA ALA A 198 9.71 5.96 6.41
C ALA A 198 8.47 5.91 5.49
N VAL A 199 8.68 5.87 4.18
CA VAL A 199 7.62 5.83 3.16
C VAL A 199 7.04 4.42 3.02
N ASP A 200 7.85 3.40 3.25
CA ASP A 200 7.45 2.01 3.15
C ASP A 200 8.03 1.15 4.30
N PRO A 201 7.51 1.33 5.52
CA PRO A 201 8.03 0.65 6.71
C PRO A 201 7.75 -0.84 6.69
N LEU A 202 6.66 -1.28 6.02
CA LEU A 202 6.34 -2.70 5.90
C LEU A 202 7.36 -3.42 5.03
N GLN A 203 7.70 -2.87 3.86
CA GLN A 203 8.75 -3.46 3.02
C GLN A 203 10.14 -3.39 3.67
N GLY A 204 10.42 -2.29 4.39
CA GLY A 204 11.66 -2.18 5.18
C GLY A 204 11.77 -3.27 6.25
N THR A 205 10.65 -3.57 6.91
CA THR A 205 10.57 -4.60 7.96
C THR A 205 10.66 -6.01 7.38
N THR A 206 9.94 -6.31 6.29
CA THR A 206 10.01 -7.64 5.65
C THR A 206 11.40 -7.92 5.09
N LYS A 207 12.05 -6.92 4.48
CA LYS A 207 13.45 -7.03 4.04
C LYS A 207 14.38 -7.38 5.20
N PHE A 208 14.28 -6.64 6.31
CA PHE A 208 15.10 -6.89 7.50
C PHE A 208 14.91 -8.31 8.06
N ILE A 209 13.65 -8.76 8.18
CA ILE A 209 13.31 -10.11 8.65
C ILE A 209 13.87 -11.17 7.70
N GLY A 210 13.64 -11.02 6.41
CA GLY A 210 14.13 -11.94 5.38
C GLY A 210 15.65 -12.12 5.48
N GLU A 211 16.39 -11.01 5.52
CA GLU A 211 17.85 -11.03 5.58
C GLU A 211 18.40 -11.61 6.88
N LYS A 212 17.86 -11.18 8.04
CA LYS A 212 18.43 -11.50 9.35
C LYS A 212 17.97 -12.83 9.92
N ILE A 213 16.74 -13.22 9.64
CA ILE A 213 16.12 -14.41 10.25
C ILE A 213 16.11 -15.57 9.27
N PHE A 214 15.74 -15.33 8.01
CA PHE A 214 15.54 -16.38 7.02
C PHE A 214 16.70 -16.52 6.02
N HIS A 215 17.68 -15.61 6.07
CA HIS A 215 18.76 -15.52 5.09
C HIS A 215 18.24 -15.51 3.64
N ALA A 216 17.10 -14.86 3.43
CA ALA A 216 16.38 -14.82 2.16
C ALA A 216 16.17 -13.36 1.71
N ASP A 217 16.24 -13.13 0.40
CA ASP A 217 15.98 -11.82 -0.19
C ASP A 217 14.46 -11.62 -0.37
N TRP A 218 13.88 -10.83 0.52
CA TRP A 218 12.47 -10.43 0.49
C TRP A 218 12.28 -8.99 0.01
N GLU A 219 13.28 -8.42 -0.68
CA GLU A 219 13.16 -7.11 -1.29
C GLU A 219 12.15 -7.14 -2.45
N GLU A 220 11.22 -6.19 -2.43
CA GLU A 220 10.21 -6.03 -3.47
C GLU A 220 10.87 -5.92 -4.85
N PRO A 221 10.41 -6.69 -5.85
CA PRO A 221 11.02 -6.73 -7.18
C PRO A 221 11.18 -5.36 -7.85
N ALA A 222 10.22 -4.46 -7.64
CA ALA A 222 10.12 -3.17 -8.32
C ALA A 222 11.16 -2.13 -7.89
N PHE A 223 11.73 -2.26 -6.69
CA PHE A 223 12.68 -1.29 -6.14
C PHE A 223 14.06 -1.89 -5.89
N ARG A 224 14.32 -3.08 -6.43
CA ARG A 224 15.65 -3.65 -6.48
C ARG A 224 16.58 -2.65 -7.16
N ILE A 225 17.69 -2.32 -6.51
CA ILE A 225 18.81 -1.67 -7.20
C ILE A 225 19.43 -2.76 -8.08
N THR A 226 18.82 -3.03 -9.23
CA THR A 226 19.49 -3.77 -10.29
C THR A 226 20.47 -2.77 -10.90
N PRO A 227 21.80 -3.03 -10.92
CA PRO A 227 22.65 -2.32 -11.85
C PRO A 227 22.06 -2.61 -13.23
N LEU A 228 21.48 -1.61 -13.89
CA LEU A 228 20.91 -1.80 -15.24
C LEU A 228 22.01 -2.06 -16.29
N VAL A 229 23.26 -2.12 -15.87
CA VAL A 229 24.41 -2.46 -16.70
C VAL A 229 25.41 -3.14 -15.77
N ASP A 230 25.88 -4.34 -16.14
CA ASP A 230 27.17 -4.79 -15.63
C ASP A 230 28.22 -3.72 -15.99
N ALA A 231 29.32 -3.60 -15.25
CA ALA A 231 30.37 -2.62 -15.57
C ALA A 231 31.07 -2.87 -16.94
N SER A 232 30.54 -3.79 -17.77
CA SER A 232 31.01 -4.15 -19.10
C SER A 232 30.05 -3.77 -20.24
N GLY A 233 28.92 -3.11 -19.97
CA GLY A 233 28.05 -2.60 -21.04
C GLY A 233 27.27 -3.67 -21.80
N SER A 234 27.09 -4.87 -21.25
CA SER A 234 26.35 -5.94 -21.93
C SER A 234 24.90 -6.03 -21.43
N LEU A 235 23.94 -6.02 -22.37
CA LEU A 235 22.53 -6.30 -22.10
C LEU A 235 22.40 -7.79 -21.74
N GLY A 236 22.49 -8.10 -20.45
CA GLY A 236 22.22 -9.43 -19.93
C GLY A 236 20.72 -9.76 -20.05
N MET A 237 20.32 -10.46 -21.12
CA MET A 237 19.07 -11.21 -21.11
C MET A 237 19.21 -12.35 -20.09
N SER A 238 18.64 -12.19 -18.90
CA SER A 238 18.45 -13.31 -17.96
C SER A 238 17.01 -13.78 -17.99
N GLY A 239 16.66 -14.47 -19.07
CA GLY A 239 15.57 -15.44 -19.09
C GLY A 239 16.19 -16.82 -19.28
N SER A 240 16.51 -17.51 -18.18
CA SER A 240 16.67 -18.96 -18.24
C SER A 240 15.94 -19.61 -17.07
N VAL A 241 14.75 -20.12 -17.37
CA VAL A 241 14.03 -21.06 -16.54
C VAL A 241 14.77 -22.39 -16.63
N SER A 242 15.40 -22.84 -15.56
CA SER A 242 15.95 -24.19 -15.45
C SER A 242 14.97 -25.05 -14.66
N PHE A 243 14.27 -25.94 -15.35
CA PHE A 243 13.58 -27.07 -14.71
C PHE A 243 14.61 -28.17 -14.45
N LYS A 244 14.74 -28.58 -13.19
CA LYS A 244 15.32 -29.87 -12.83
C LYS A 244 14.17 -30.82 -12.50
N PHE A 245 14.11 -31.93 -13.23
CA PHE A 245 13.31 -33.11 -12.91
C PHE A 245 13.90 -33.84 -11.70
#